data_AF-A0A835KDS7-F1
#
_entry.id   AF-A0A835KDS7-F1
#
_cell.length_a   1.000
_cell.length_b   1.000
_cell.length_c   1.000
_cell.angle_alpha   90.00
_cell.angle_beta   90.00
_cell.angle_gamma   90.00
#
_symmetry.space_group_name_H-M   'P 1'
#
loop_
_entity.id
_entity.type
_entity.pdbx_description
1 polymer ?
#
loop_
_entity_poly.entity_id
_entity_poly.type
_entity_poly.pdbx_seq_one_letter_code
_entity_poly.pdbx_strand_id
1 'polypeptide(L)'
;MSLDFILRRSKRKSGKLPPGPSRLPIVGNLLDLGDKPHKSLAKLAKTHGQLMSLQLGQVTTVVVSSATMAKEVLQKHDLTFCNRTIVDAVRAHDHHEAGIAWLPVGTRWRSLRKICNSQIFTAQKLDANQDLRSKKVQDLLAEVQERCLVGEAVDLRQAAFTATLNALSNTVLSLDLTDLSSDIAREFKEHISCIMDEAGKPNLVDYFPILRRIDPQGIRRRTAIHFGKLFHLFDRLINERLQLRQVKGYIPLDDMLDTLLTISEQNNEEMDANRIKHFFLLADEVTPENLDMDDKFGLTLLKAQPLRAIPIRL
;
A
#
# COMPACT_ATOMS: atom_id res chain seq x y z
N MET A 1 -1.64 32.57 -47.43
CA MET A 1 -0.61 31.79 -46.72
C MET A 1 -1.31 30.79 -45.82
N SER A 2 -1.53 29.58 -46.32
CA SER A 2 -2.15 28.48 -45.58
C SER A 2 -1.04 27.49 -45.24
N LEU A 3 -0.75 27.28 -43.96
CA LEU A 3 0.27 26.32 -43.49
C LEU A 3 -0.45 25.02 -43.13
N ASP A 4 -0.60 24.14 -44.13
CA ASP A 4 -0.98 22.75 -43.92
C ASP A 4 0.15 22.02 -43.20
N PHE A 5 0.00 21.86 -41.89
CA PHE A 5 0.89 21.05 -41.07
C PHE A 5 0.57 19.56 -41.34
N ILE A 6 1.16 19.02 -42.40
CA ILE A 6 1.08 17.61 -42.76
C ILE A 6 1.67 16.78 -41.60
N LEU A 7 0.78 16.18 -40.81
CA LEU A 7 1.09 15.09 -39.87
C LEU A 7 1.58 13.87 -40.67
N ARG A 8 2.87 13.87 -41.02
CA ARG A 8 3.58 12.66 -41.47
C ARG A 8 3.62 11.68 -40.30
N ARG A 9 2.56 10.88 -40.16
CA ARG A 9 2.54 9.65 -39.37
C ARG A 9 3.62 8.72 -39.92
N SER A 10 4.78 8.72 -39.28
CA SER A 10 5.77 7.66 -39.45
C SER A 10 5.12 6.35 -39.02
N LYS A 11 4.78 5.50 -39.99
CA LYS A 11 4.44 4.09 -39.76
C LYS A 11 5.70 3.37 -39.33
N ARG A 12 6.07 3.54 -38.06
CA ARG A 12 7.07 2.69 -37.42
C ARG A 12 6.44 1.29 -37.32
N LYS A 13 7.01 0.31 -38.01
CA LYS A 13 6.70 -1.12 -37.81
C LYS A 13 7.11 -1.48 -36.37
N SER A 14 6.26 -1.21 -35.40
CA SER A 14 6.42 -1.69 -34.03
C SER A 14 5.77 -3.07 -33.93
N GLY A 15 6.37 -4.00 -33.17
CA GLY A 15 5.70 -5.23 -32.76
C GLY A 15 4.27 -4.91 -32.30
N LYS A 16 3.33 -5.77 -32.69
CA LYS A 16 1.88 -5.50 -32.54
C LYS A 16 1.55 -5.41 -31.05
N LEU A 17 1.47 -4.19 -30.52
CA LEU A 17 0.86 -3.95 -29.23
C LEU A 17 -0.60 -4.41 -29.28
N PRO A 18 -1.18 -4.86 -28.15
CA PRO A 18 -2.61 -5.08 -28.03
C PRO A 18 -3.41 -3.85 -28.53
N PRO A 19 -4.64 -4.06 -29.04
CA PRO A 19 -5.51 -2.96 -29.48
C PRO A 19 -5.77 -1.96 -28.35
N GLY A 20 -6.26 -0.76 -28.66
CA GLY A 20 -6.56 0.23 -27.64
C GLY A 20 -7.20 1.49 -28.21
N PRO A 21 -7.72 2.38 -27.34
CA PRO A 21 -8.28 3.66 -27.75
C PRO A 21 -7.24 4.54 -28.45
N SER A 22 -7.70 5.44 -29.31
CA SER A 22 -6.84 6.42 -29.95
C SER A 22 -6.24 7.37 -28.91
N ARG A 23 -4.92 7.54 -28.93
CA ARG A 23 -4.19 8.41 -28.00
C ARG A 23 -4.12 9.86 -28.47
N LEU A 24 -4.28 10.81 -27.54
CA LEU A 24 -4.02 12.22 -27.78
C LEU A 24 -2.51 12.52 -27.78
N PRO A 25 -2.06 13.60 -28.45
CA PRO A 25 -0.68 14.06 -28.32
C PRO A 25 -0.32 14.38 -26.87
N ILE A 26 0.91 14.06 -26.46
CA ILE A 26 1.51 14.33 -25.14
C ILE A 26 0.85 13.57 -23.98
N VAL A 27 -0.45 13.77 -23.72
CA VAL A 27 -1.18 13.18 -22.58
C VAL A 27 -1.62 11.74 -22.80
N GLY A 28 -1.69 11.30 -24.06
CA GLY A 28 -2.12 9.95 -24.41
C GLY A 28 -3.60 9.71 -24.08
N ASN A 29 -3.86 8.76 -23.19
CA ASN A 29 -5.17 8.27 -22.74
C ASN A 29 -5.48 8.67 -21.29
N LEU A 30 -4.71 9.58 -20.68
CA LEU A 30 -4.95 10.02 -19.29
C LEU A 30 -6.37 10.56 -19.08
N LEU A 31 -6.89 11.31 -20.07
CA LEU A 31 -8.23 11.88 -20.01
C LEU A 31 -9.36 10.84 -20.14
N ASP A 32 -9.03 9.63 -20.60
CA ASP A 32 -10.01 8.54 -20.72
C ASP A 32 -10.29 7.87 -19.36
N LEU A 33 -9.47 8.10 -18.33
CA LEU A 33 -9.57 7.42 -17.03
C LEU A 33 -10.60 8.06 -16.09
N GLY A 34 -10.73 9.39 -16.11
CA GLY A 34 -11.60 10.14 -15.19
C GLY A 34 -11.32 9.87 -13.71
N ASP A 35 -12.29 10.17 -12.84
CA ASP A 35 -12.16 10.03 -11.37
C ASP A 35 -12.15 8.58 -10.87
N LYS A 36 -12.64 7.64 -11.70
CA LYS A 36 -12.73 6.21 -11.37
C LYS A 36 -12.04 5.37 -12.45
N PRO A 37 -10.68 5.37 -12.50
CA PRO A 37 -9.92 4.70 -13.54
C PRO A 37 -10.34 3.26 -13.77
N HIS A 38 -10.55 2.46 -12.71
CA HIS A 38 -10.96 1.05 -12.83
C HIS A 38 -12.30 0.87 -13.56
N LYS A 39 -13.28 1.76 -13.38
CA LYS A 39 -14.58 1.70 -14.10
C LYS A 39 -14.41 2.10 -15.57
N SER A 40 -13.65 3.15 -15.83
CA SER A 40 -13.34 3.59 -17.19
C SER A 40 -12.56 2.53 -17.97
N LEU A 41 -11.57 1.88 -17.33
CA LEU A 41 -10.84 0.75 -17.89
C LEU A 41 -11.75 -0.45 -18.18
N ALA A 42 -12.66 -0.80 -17.27
CA ALA A 42 -13.64 -1.86 -17.51
C ALA A 42 -14.58 -1.55 -18.69
N LYS A 43 -14.99 -0.28 -18.84
CA LYS A 43 -15.78 0.17 -19.99
C LYS A 43 -14.98 0.08 -21.30
N LEU A 44 -13.74 0.57 -21.30
CA LEU A 44 -12.84 0.50 -22.46
C LEU A 44 -12.57 -0.96 -22.87
N ALA A 45 -12.41 -1.88 -21.92
CA ALA A 45 -12.20 -3.29 -22.19
C ALA A 45 -13.38 -3.94 -22.95
N LYS A 46 -14.61 -3.47 -22.73
CA LYS A 46 -15.79 -3.93 -23.50
C LYS A 46 -15.69 -3.56 -24.99
N THR A 47 -14.97 -2.48 -25.32
CA THR A 47 -14.83 -1.98 -26.70
C THR A 47 -13.53 -2.44 -27.36
N HIS A 48 -12.42 -2.48 -26.61
CA HIS A 48 -11.09 -2.77 -27.15
C HIS A 48 -10.60 -4.20 -26.88
N GLY A 49 -11.31 -4.96 -26.04
CA GLY A 49 -11.02 -6.35 -25.74
C GLY A 49 -10.37 -6.56 -24.37
N GLN A 50 -10.16 -7.83 -24.04
CA GLN A 50 -9.68 -8.29 -22.73
C GLN A 50 -8.21 -7.96 -22.44
N LEU A 51 -7.45 -7.60 -23.49
CA LEU A 51 -6.07 -7.17 -23.43
C LEU A 51 -5.95 -5.93 -24.31
N MET A 52 -5.67 -4.78 -23.70
CA MET A 52 -5.61 -3.51 -24.42
C MET A 52 -4.41 -2.65 -24.02
N SER A 53 -3.96 -1.79 -24.92
CA SER A 53 -2.85 -0.87 -24.68
C SER A 53 -3.35 0.55 -24.49
N LEU A 54 -2.82 1.24 -23.49
CA LEU A 54 -3.00 2.66 -23.23
C LEU A 54 -1.64 3.35 -23.21
N GLN A 55 -1.64 4.63 -23.56
CA GLN A 55 -0.51 5.52 -23.38
C GLN A 55 -0.84 6.49 -22.25
N LEU A 56 -0.26 6.36 -21.06
CA LEU A 56 -0.48 7.26 -19.94
C LEU A 56 0.67 8.28 -19.88
N GLY A 57 0.48 9.45 -20.52
CA GLY A 57 1.57 10.39 -20.76
C GLY A 57 2.66 9.77 -21.62
N GLN A 58 3.85 9.59 -21.05
CA GLN A 58 5.01 8.94 -21.69
C GLN A 58 5.13 7.44 -21.37
N VAL A 59 4.23 6.89 -20.55
CA VAL A 59 4.27 5.49 -20.10
C VAL A 59 3.29 4.65 -20.90
N THR A 60 3.76 3.56 -21.51
CA THR A 60 2.90 2.57 -22.16
C THR A 60 2.39 1.57 -21.13
N THR A 61 1.07 1.39 -21.06
CA THR A 61 0.41 0.51 -20.09
C THR A 61 -0.43 -0.51 -20.82
N VAL A 62 -0.27 -1.79 -20.47
CA VAL A 62 -1.15 -2.86 -20.94
C VAL A 62 -2.14 -3.20 -19.84
N VAL A 63 -3.42 -3.20 -20.19
CA VAL A 63 -4.52 -3.48 -19.27
C VAL A 63 -5.06 -4.87 -19.56
N VAL A 64 -5.13 -5.67 -18.49
CA VAL A 64 -5.66 -7.03 -18.50
C VAL A 64 -7.03 -7.01 -17.83
N SER A 65 -8.06 -7.51 -18.51
CA SER A 65 -9.45 -7.39 -18.06
C SER A 65 -10.25 -8.69 -18.20
N SER A 66 -9.57 -9.84 -18.20
CA SER A 66 -10.21 -11.16 -18.06
C SER A 66 -9.41 -12.10 -17.19
N ALA A 67 -10.10 -13.04 -16.54
CA ALA A 67 -9.45 -14.07 -15.72
C ALA A 67 -8.47 -14.93 -16.53
N THR A 68 -8.82 -15.27 -17.77
CA THR A 68 -7.95 -16.03 -18.68
C THR A 68 -6.65 -15.29 -18.93
N MET A 69 -6.70 -13.99 -19.27
CA MET A 69 -5.49 -13.20 -19.51
C MET A 69 -4.72 -12.89 -18.24
N ALA A 70 -5.40 -12.70 -17.11
CA ALA A 70 -4.75 -12.58 -15.80
C ALA A 70 -3.96 -13.84 -15.45
N LYS A 71 -4.49 -15.04 -15.74
CA LYS A 71 -3.78 -16.31 -15.58
C LYS A 71 -2.54 -16.41 -16.47
N GLU A 72 -2.62 -15.98 -17.73
CA GLU A 72 -1.43 -15.94 -18.61
C GLU A 72 -0.33 -15.06 -18.01
N VAL A 73 -0.68 -13.85 -17.53
CA VAL A 73 0.29 -12.85 -17.06
C VAL A 73 0.83 -13.16 -15.66
N LEU A 74 -0.04 -13.53 -14.73
CA LEU A 74 0.30 -13.66 -13.30
C LEU A 74 0.68 -15.09 -12.88
N GLN A 75 0.45 -16.11 -13.73
CA GLN A 75 0.82 -17.50 -13.43
C GLN A 75 1.74 -18.10 -14.49
N LYS A 76 1.38 -18.05 -15.77
CA LYS A 76 2.17 -18.73 -16.81
C LYS A 76 3.43 -17.98 -17.21
N HIS A 77 3.38 -16.65 -17.19
CA HIS A 77 4.49 -15.75 -17.52
C HIS A 77 4.88 -14.85 -16.34
N ASP A 78 4.61 -15.32 -15.12
CA ASP A 78 4.80 -14.56 -13.88
C ASP A 78 6.21 -13.98 -13.74
N LEU A 79 7.26 -14.75 -14.04
CA LEU A 79 8.66 -14.31 -14.00
C LEU A 79 8.94 -13.16 -14.96
N THR A 80 8.28 -13.12 -16.13
CA THR A 80 8.43 -12.02 -17.10
C THR A 80 7.77 -10.74 -16.59
N PHE A 81 6.65 -10.87 -15.87
CA PHE A 81 5.83 -9.74 -15.39
C PHE A 81 5.98 -9.48 -13.89
N CYS A 82 6.99 -10.05 -13.24
CA CYS A 82 7.16 -9.93 -11.79
C CYS A 82 7.67 -8.55 -11.34
N ASN A 83 8.25 -7.77 -12.25
CA ASN A 83 8.76 -6.43 -11.93
C ASN A 83 7.63 -5.45 -11.61
N ARG A 84 7.91 -4.49 -10.73
CA ARG A 84 6.95 -3.48 -10.26
C ARG A 84 7.20 -2.14 -10.94
N THR A 85 6.11 -1.44 -11.24
CA THR A 85 6.21 -0.02 -11.60
C THR A 85 6.35 0.78 -10.31
N ILE A 86 7.44 1.52 -10.18
CA ILE A 86 7.77 2.27 -8.96
C ILE A 86 7.23 3.69 -9.08
N VAL A 87 6.22 4.01 -8.27
CA VAL A 87 5.66 5.37 -8.17
C VAL A 87 6.64 6.32 -7.49
N ASP A 88 6.62 7.60 -7.85
CA ASP A 88 7.61 8.57 -7.35
C ASP A 88 7.51 8.81 -5.84
N ALA A 89 6.30 8.69 -5.28
CA ALA A 89 6.05 8.85 -3.84
C ALA A 89 6.94 7.92 -2.99
N VAL A 90 7.06 6.64 -3.40
CA VAL A 90 7.83 5.63 -2.65
C VAL A 90 9.33 5.68 -2.90
N ARG A 91 9.80 6.63 -3.73
CA ARG A 91 11.23 6.96 -3.83
C ARG A 91 11.70 7.84 -2.67
N ALA A 92 10.78 8.37 -1.86
CA ALA A 92 11.13 9.01 -0.61
C ALA A 92 11.94 8.07 0.29
N HIS A 93 13.05 8.58 0.86
CA HIS A 93 14.01 7.80 1.66
C HIS A 93 14.49 6.51 0.98
N ASP A 94 14.50 6.47 -0.35
CA ASP A 94 14.89 5.28 -1.12
C ASP A 94 14.08 4.03 -0.77
N HIS A 95 12.83 4.20 -0.30
CA HIS A 95 12.02 3.07 0.16
C HIS A 95 11.77 2.02 -0.93
N HIS A 96 11.68 2.42 -2.20
CA HIS A 96 11.63 1.51 -3.34
C HIS A 96 12.80 0.50 -3.44
N GLU A 97 13.96 0.78 -2.83
CA GLU A 97 15.15 -0.11 -2.85
C GLU A 97 15.22 -1.05 -1.64
N ALA A 98 14.31 -0.92 -0.67
CA ALA A 98 14.32 -1.70 0.55
C ALA A 98 12.96 -2.34 0.89
N GLY A 99 11.86 -1.73 0.46
CA GLY A 99 10.51 -2.19 0.73
C GLY A 99 10.15 -3.46 -0.05
N ILE A 100 9.63 -4.48 0.65
CA ILE A 100 9.21 -5.77 0.08
C ILE A 100 8.21 -5.64 -1.08
N ALA A 101 7.33 -4.63 -1.07
CA ALA A 101 6.32 -4.42 -2.11
C ALA A 101 6.93 -3.90 -3.44
N TRP A 102 8.10 -3.26 -3.37
CA TRP A 102 8.74 -2.54 -4.48
C TRP A 102 10.01 -3.22 -5.00
N LEU A 103 10.67 -4.01 -4.15
CA LEU A 103 11.87 -4.75 -4.50
C LEU A 103 11.61 -5.67 -5.70
N PRO A 104 12.56 -5.73 -6.66
CA PRO A 104 12.48 -6.72 -7.74
C PRO A 104 12.59 -8.13 -7.17
N VAL A 105 11.97 -9.10 -7.87
CA VAL A 105 12.05 -10.50 -7.46
C VAL A 105 13.50 -10.97 -7.54
N GLY A 106 14.04 -11.35 -6.39
CA GLY A 106 15.44 -11.74 -6.21
C GLY A 106 15.64 -12.48 -4.91
N THR A 107 16.90 -12.69 -4.52
CA THR A 107 17.26 -13.34 -3.24
C THR A 107 16.69 -12.56 -2.05
N ARG A 108 16.95 -11.26 -1.98
CA ARG A 108 16.47 -10.38 -0.91
C ARG A 108 14.94 -10.36 -0.79
N TRP A 109 14.22 -10.16 -1.90
CA TRP A 109 12.75 -10.18 -1.89
C TRP A 109 12.19 -11.53 -1.41
N ARG A 110 12.80 -12.65 -1.84
CA ARG A 110 12.41 -14.00 -1.38
C ARG A 110 12.68 -14.21 0.10
N SER A 111 13.82 -13.75 0.63
CA SER A 111 14.11 -13.80 2.08
C SER A 111 13.06 -13.03 2.88
N LEU A 112 12.76 -11.79 2.49
CA LEU A 112 11.75 -10.97 3.17
C LEU A 112 10.35 -11.60 3.11
N ARG A 113 9.94 -12.12 1.94
CA ARG A 113 8.68 -12.86 1.78
C ARG A 113 8.62 -14.09 2.69
N LYS A 114 9.73 -14.82 2.82
CA LYS A 114 9.82 -16.00 3.70
C LYS A 114 9.63 -15.61 5.16
N ILE A 115 10.25 -14.50 5.60
CA ILE A 115 10.09 -13.96 6.96
C ILE A 115 8.64 -13.56 7.22
N CYS A 116 8.01 -12.80 6.31
CA CYS A 116 6.58 -12.45 6.44
C CYS A 116 5.71 -13.70 6.57
N ASN A 117 5.90 -14.67 5.67
CA ASN A 117 5.12 -15.89 5.66
C ASN A 117 5.29 -16.70 6.95
N SER A 118 6.52 -16.82 7.47
CA SER A 118 6.78 -17.59 8.70
C SER A 118 6.25 -16.92 9.96
N GLN A 119 6.24 -15.58 10.00
CA GLN A 119 5.92 -14.82 11.23
C GLN A 119 4.48 -14.31 11.31
N ILE A 120 3.85 -13.97 10.18
CA ILE A 120 2.48 -13.45 10.17
C ILE A 120 1.50 -14.48 9.63
N PHE A 121 1.85 -15.14 8.53
CA PHE A 121 0.86 -15.81 7.68
C PHE A 121 0.82 -17.34 7.82
N THR A 122 1.54 -17.95 8.78
CA THR A 122 1.39 -19.39 9.05
C THR A 122 0.11 -19.65 9.82
N ALA A 123 -0.52 -20.82 9.61
CA ALA A 123 -1.70 -21.24 10.37
C ALA A 123 -1.44 -21.19 11.89
N GLN A 124 -0.28 -21.67 12.33
CA GLN A 124 0.13 -21.60 13.73
C GLN A 124 0.16 -20.18 14.28
N LYS A 125 0.74 -19.22 13.53
CA LYS A 125 0.77 -17.81 13.93
C LYS A 125 -0.60 -17.16 13.91
N LEU A 126 -1.43 -17.50 12.94
CA LEU A 126 -2.81 -17.01 12.85
C LEU A 126 -3.66 -17.54 14.02
N ASP A 127 -3.50 -18.81 14.40
CA ASP A 127 -4.21 -19.42 15.52
C ASP A 127 -3.73 -18.84 16.86
N ALA A 128 -2.42 -18.69 17.05
CA ALA A 128 -1.85 -18.08 18.26
C ALA A 128 -2.33 -16.62 18.48
N ASN A 129 -2.62 -15.89 17.39
CA ASN A 129 -3.15 -14.53 17.44
C ASN A 129 -4.69 -14.46 17.44
N GLN A 130 -5.41 -15.58 17.52
CA GLN A 130 -6.88 -15.59 17.47
C GLN A 130 -7.51 -14.83 18.65
N ASP A 131 -7.01 -15.04 19.86
CA ASP A 131 -7.54 -14.39 21.07
C ASP A 131 -7.34 -12.88 21.02
N LEU A 132 -6.18 -12.44 20.52
CA LEU A 132 -5.90 -11.03 20.29
C LEU A 132 -6.89 -10.41 19.30
N ARG A 133 -7.11 -11.05 18.14
CA ARG A 133 -8.09 -10.55 17.16
C ARG A 133 -9.50 -10.50 17.76
N SER A 134 -9.87 -11.52 18.52
CA SER A 134 -11.17 -11.60 19.21
C SER A 134 -11.33 -10.46 20.22
N LYS A 135 -10.28 -10.19 21.02
CA LYS A 135 -10.25 -9.06 21.95
C LYS A 135 -10.42 -7.72 21.22
N LYS A 136 -9.71 -7.50 20.11
CA LYS A 136 -9.83 -6.22 19.36
C LYS A 136 -11.19 -6.02 18.71
N VAL A 137 -11.87 -7.09 18.33
CA VAL A 137 -13.28 -7.04 17.91
C VAL A 137 -14.19 -6.72 19.11
N GLN A 138 -13.96 -7.31 20.28
CA GLN A 138 -14.72 -6.99 21.50
C GLN A 138 -14.54 -5.54 21.94
N ASP A 139 -13.31 -5.01 21.93
CA ASP A 139 -12.99 -3.61 22.23
C ASP A 139 -13.76 -2.68 21.28
N LEU A 140 -13.79 -2.99 19.98
CA LEU A 140 -14.55 -2.23 19.00
C LEU A 140 -16.07 -2.29 19.28
N LEU A 141 -16.60 -3.46 19.60
CA LEU A 141 -18.03 -3.62 19.90
C LEU A 141 -18.43 -2.83 21.16
N ALA A 142 -17.56 -2.80 22.17
CA ALA A 142 -17.77 -2.00 23.38
C ALA A 142 -17.82 -0.50 23.05
N GLU A 143 -16.87 0.01 22.24
CA GLU A 143 -16.88 1.42 21.80
C GLU A 143 -18.17 1.76 21.02
N VAL A 144 -18.60 0.87 20.12
CA VAL A 144 -19.85 1.04 19.37
C VAL A 144 -21.05 1.06 20.32
N GLN A 145 -21.08 0.17 21.31
CA GLN A 145 -22.16 0.11 22.29
C GLN A 145 -22.23 1.39 23.13
N GLU A 146 -21.10 1.92 23.59
CA GLU A 146 -21.04 3.18 24.33
C GLU A 146 -21.59 4.35 23.51
N ARG A 147 -21.14 4.49 22.26
CA ARG A 147 -21.64 5.52 21.33
C ARG A 147 -23.13 5.34 21.05
N CYS A 148 -23.61 4.10 20.95
CA CYS A 148 -25.02 3.79 20.81
C CYS A 148 -25.86 4.28 22.00
N LEU A 149 -25.38 4.12 23.24
CA LEU A 149 -26.09 4.55 24.45
C LEU A 149 -26.31 6.06 24.49
N VAL A 150 -25.33 6.84 24.02
CA VAL A 150 -25.43 8.31 23.95
C VAL A 150 -26.07 8.82 22.65
N GLY A 151 -26.42 7.92 21.72
CA GLY A 151 -27.05 8.26 20.44
C GLY A 151 -26.08 8.89 19.42
N GLU A 152 -24.78 8.69 19.58
CA GLU A 152 -23.76 9.22 18.67
C GLU A 152 -23.57 8.31 17.45
N ALA A 153 -23.43 8.94 16.28
CA ALA A 153 -23.13 8.22 15.05
C ALA A 153 -21.70 7.64 15.09
N VAL A 154 -21.56 6.39 14.65
CA VAL A 154 -20.27 5.71 14.53
C VAL A 154 -19.77 5.83 13.09
N ASP A 155 -18.55 6.33 12.91
CA ASP A 155 -17.85 6.28 11.63
C ASP A 155 -17.26 4.87 11.42
N LEU A 156 -17.90 4.08 10.55
CA LEU A 156 -17.51 2.68 10.33
C LEU A 156 -16.13 2.54 9.68
N ARG A 157 -15.69 3.52 8.90
CA ARG A 157 -14.34 3.53 8.33
C ARG A 157 -13.33 3.69 9.45
N GLN A 158 -13.52 4.71 10.29
CA GLN A 158 -12.57 5.00 11.36
C GLN A 158 -12.51 3.83 12.36
N ALA A 159 -13.66 3.26 12.70
CA ALA A 159 -13.78 2.07 13.52
C ALA A 159 -13.00 0.87 12.93
N ALA A 160 -13.30 0.49 11.68
CA ALA A 160 -12.65 -0.64 11.02
C ALA A 160 -11.14 -0.42 10.86
N PHE A 161 -10.74 0.76 10.41
CA PHE A 161 -9.32 1.12 10.25
C PHE A 161 -8.58 1.01 11.59
N THR A 162 -9.16 1.52 12.67
CA THR A 162 -8.55 1.44 14.01
C THR A 162 -8.43 0.00 14.48
N ALA A 163 -9.49 -0.81 14.35
CA ALA A 163 -9.45 -2.21 14.76
C ALA A 163 -8.42 -3.02 13.95
N THR A 164 -8.34 -2.82 12.63
CA THR A 164 -7.36 -3.48 11.77
C THR A 164 -5.93 -3.04 12.10
N LEU A 165 -5.70 -1.74 12.24
CA LEU A 165 -4.38 -1.21 12.57
C LEU A 165 -3.90 -1.74 13.93
N ASN A 166 -4.78 -1.78 14.93
CA ASN A 166 -4.46 -2.29 16.27
C ASN A 166 -4.17 -3.80 16.26
N ALA A 167 -4.92 -4.58 15.47
CA ALA A 167 -4.65 -6.01 15.32
C ALA A 167 -3.29 -6.25 14.65
N LEU A 168 -2.99 -5.53 13.57
CA LEU A 168 -1.71 -5.65 12.86
C LEU A 168 -0.53 -5.17 13.70
N SER A 169 -0.64 -4.00 14.34
CA SER A 169 0.43 -3.44 15.18
C SER A 169 0.76 -4.36 16.35
N ASN A 170 -0.24 -5.02 16.93
CA ASN A 170 0.00 -5.95 18.01
C ASN A 170 0.67 -7.24 17.50
N THR A 171 0.22 -7.81 16.38
CA THR A 171 0.91 -8.98 15.78
C THR A 171 2.35 -8.67 15.34
N VAL A 172 2.61 -7.47 14.83
CA VAL A 172 3.92 -7.11 14.24
C VAL A 172 4.91 -6.57 15.28
N LEU A 173 4.43 -5.77 16.25
CA LEU A 173 5.27 -5.01 17.17
C LEU A 173 4.96 -5.30 18.66
N SER A 174 4.02 -6.20 18.97
CA SER A 174 3.38 -6.32 20.30
C SER A 174 2.85 -4.99 20.83
N LEU A 175 2.49 -4.09 19.91
CA LEU A 175 2.08 -2.74 20.21
C LEU A 175 0.56 -2.66 20.33
N ASP A 176 0.06 -2.46 21.55
CA ASP A 176 -1.35 -2.15 21.77
C ASP A 176 -1.59 -0.65 21.59
N LEU A 177 -2.02 -0.28 20.39
CA LEU A 177 -2.34 1.10 20.01
C LEU A 177 -3.56 1.68 20.77
N THR A 178 -4.31 0.86 21.52
CA THR A 178 -5.38 1.36 22.40
C THR A 178 -4.90 1.74 23.80
N ASP A 179 -3.76 1.20 24.26
CA ASP A 179 -3.28 1.30 25.65
C ASP A 179 -2.00 2.13 25.81
N LEU A 180 -1.17 2.18 24.76
CA LEU A 180 0.03 3.00 24.76
C LEU A 180 -0.31 4.50 24.79
N SER A 181 0.57 5.32 25.40
CA SER A 181 0.49 6.79 25.42
C SER A 181 -0.13 7.30 24.11
N SER A 182 -1.26 8.00 24.18
CA SER A 182 -2.11 8.31 23.03
C SER A 182 -1.36 8.91 21.84
N ASP A 183 -0.18 9.49 22.10
CA ASP A 183 0.71 10.13 21.15
C ASP A 183 1.31 9.15 20.13
N ILE A 184 1.87 8.01 20.54
CA ILE A 184 2.50 7.06 19.60
C ILE A 184 1.48 6.47 18.64
N ALA A 185 0.32 6.06 19.15
CA ALA A 185 -0.72 5.47 18.32
C ALA A 185 -1.34 6.47 17.36
N ARG A 186 -1.54 7.71 17.83
CA ARG A 186 -1.98 8.83 16.99
C ARG A 186 -0.96 9.16 15.91
N GLU A 187 0.33 9.28 16.26
CA GLU A 187 1.42 9.54 15.30
C GLU A 187 1.50 8.46 14.23
N PHE A 188 1.42 7.18 14.62
CA PHE A 188 1.46 6.05 13.69
C PHE A 188 0.29 6.10 12.70
N LYS A 189 -0.94 6.20 13.23
CA LYS A 189 -2.17 6.29 12.44
C LYS A 189 -2.19 7.48 11.49
N GLU A 190 -1.80 8.66 11.99
CA GLU A 190 -1.76 9.89 11.21
C GLU A 190 -0.79 9.74 10.03
N HIS A 191 0.44 9.29 10.28
CA HIS A 191 1.46 9.25 9.24
C HIS A 191 1.24 8.14 8.22
N ILE A 192 0.76 6.96 8.64
CA ILE A 192 0.34 5.90 7.70
C ILE A 192 -0.78 6.41 6.79
N SER A 193 -1.82 7.04 7.37
CA SER A 193 -2.94 7.59 6.59
C SER A 193 -2.46 8.62 5.56
N CYS A 194 -1.61 9.57 5.96
CA CYS A 194 -1.05 10.56 5.04
C CYS A 194 -0.17 9.94 3.94
N ILE A 195 0.57 8.88 4.24
CA ILE A 195 1.37 8.15 3.25
C ILE A 195 0.47 7.50 2.21
N MET A 196 -0.58 6.80 2.65
CA MET A 196 -1.52 6.13 1.75
C MET A 196 -2.22 7.16 0.85
N ASP A 197 -2.61 8.31 1.42
CA ASP A 197 -3.22 9.41 0.66
C ASP A 197 -2.26 10.02 -0.36
N GLU A 198 -0.99 10.26 -0.02
CA GLU A 198 -0.01 10.79 -0.97
C GLU A 198 0.36 9.77 -2.06
N ALA A 199 0.53 8.49 -1.70
CA ALA A 199 0.86 7.42 -2.65
C ALA A 199 -0.32 7.06 -3.56
N GLY A 200 -1.56 7.30 -3.12
CA GLY A 200 -2.78 7.05 -3.91
C GLY A 200 -3.13 8.17 -4.90
N LYS A 201 -2.58 9.37 -4.75
CA LYS A 201 -2.86 10.51 -5.63
C LYS A 201 -2.24 10.31 -7.02
N PRO A 202 -2.97 10.68 -8.10
CA PRO A 202 -2.36 10.78 -9.42
C PRO A 202 -1.19 11.77 -9.40
N ASN A 203 0.00 11.29 -9.77
CA ASN A 203 1.22 12.08 -9.82
C ASN A 203 1.71 12.23 -11.27
N LEU A 204 1.86 13.47 -11.73
CA LEU A 204 2.36 13.81 -13.06
C LEU A 204 3.73 13.20 -13.33
N VAL A 205 4.57 13.06 -12.31
CA VAL A 205 5.91 12.44 -12.45
C VAL A 205 5.82 10.97 -12.86
N ASP A 206 4.76 10.25 -12.45
CA ASP A 206 4.57 8.84 -12.80
C ASP A 206 4.19 8.65 -14.27
N TYR A 207 3.64 9.70 -14.91
CA TYR A 207 3.28 9.70 -16.34
C TYR A 207 4.29 10.45 -17.20
N PHE A 208 5.03 11.41 -16.63
CA PHE A 208 6.03 12.24 -17.31
C PHE A 208 7.34 12.25 -16.50
N PRO A 209 8.18 11.20 -16.63
CA PRO A 209 9.38 11.04 -15.81
C PRO A 209 10.39 12.20 -15.91
N ILE A 210 10.35 13.00 -16.97
CA ILE A 210 11.17 14.21 -17.11
C ILE A 210 10.93 15.24 -15.98
N LEU A 211 9.74 15.22 -15.37
CA LEU A 211 9.38 16.13 -14.27
C LEU A 211 9.88 15.66 -12.89
N ARG A 212 10.49 14.48 -12.80
CA ARG A 212 10.89 13.86 -11.52
C ARG A 212 11.77 14.77 -10.65
N ARG A 213 12.67 15.52 -11.27
CA ARG A 213 13.64 16.37 -10.55
C ARG A 213 12.97 17.52 -9.77
N ILE A 214 11.84 18.03 -10.27
CA ILE A 214 11.20 19.21 -9.69
C ILE A 214 10.04 18.88 -8.75
N ASP A 215 9.50 17.64 -8.76
CA ASP A 215 8.36 17.21 -7.94
C ASP A 215 7.21 18.25 -7.95
N PRO A 216 6.57 18.49 -9.11
CA PRO A 216 5.70 19.65 -9.31
C PRO A 216 4.46 19.66 -8.41
N GLN A 217 4.01 18.49 -7.94
CA GLN A 217 2.89 18.35 -7.01
C GLN A 217 3.34 18.23 -5.54
N GLY A 218 4.66 18.19 -5.28
CA GLY A 218 5.24 18.04 -3.94
C GLY A 218 4.89 16.73 -3.25
N ILE A 219 4.44 15.71 -3.99
CA ILE A 219 3.96 14.44 -3.43
C ILE A 219 5.13 13.71 -2.76
N ARG A 220 6.24 13.53 -3.49
CA ARG A 220 7.44 12.86 -2.95
C ARG A 220 8.01 13.61 -1.75
N ARG A 221 8.01 14.95 -1.78
CA ARG A 221 8.44 15.78 -0.64
C ARG A 221 7.56 15.56 0.60
N ARG A 222 6.23 15.53 0.46
CA ARG A 222 5.32 15.29 1.60
C ARG A 222 5.43 13.86 2.12
N THR A 223 5.50 12.86 1.22
CA THR A 223 5.74 11.46 1.61
C THR A 223 7.03 11.32 2.40
N ALA A 224 8.11 12.01 2.02
CA ALA A 224 9.37 12.00 2.75
C ALA A 224 9.26 12.53 4.19
N ILE A 225 8.40 13.52 4.44
CA ILE A 225 8.14 14.02 5.80
C ILE A 225 7.50 12.92 6.65
N HIS A 226 6.45 12.27 6.14
CA HIS A 226 5.74 11.23 6.89
C HIS A 226 6.59 9.97 7.08
N PHE A 227 7.37 9.56 6.08
CA PHE A 227 8.35 8.48 6.21
C PHE A 227 9.38 8.78 7.29
N GLY A 228 9.91 10.01 7.32
CA GLY A 228 10.88 10.40 8.36
C GLY A 228 10.29 10.31 9.76
N LYS A 229 9.06 10.78 9.96
CA LYS A 229 8.37 10.67 11.26
C LYS A 229 8.12 9.22 11.68
N LEU A 230 7.68 8.35 10.76
CA LEU A 230 7.52 6.93 11.05
C LEU A 230 8.85 6.23 11.32
N PHE A 231 9.92 6.59 10.60
CA PHE A 231 11.26 6.04 10.87
C PHE A 231 11.75 6.42 12.25
N HIS A 232 11.54 7.65 12.70
CA HIS A 232 11.83 8.05 14.08
C HIS A 232 10.99 7.28 15.10
N LEU A 233 9.70 7.05 14.82
CA LEU A 233 8.87 6.20 15.67
C LEU A 233 9.41 4.77 15.74
N PHE A 234 9.75 4.17 14.61
CA PHE A 234 10.33 2.82 14.57
C PHE A 234 11.69 2.76 15.26
N ASP A 235 12.53 3.78 15.15
CA ASP A 235 13.79 3.87 15.90
C ASP A 235 13.53 3.81 17.41
N ARG A 236 12.52 4.52 17.93
CA ARG A 236 12.14 4.42 19.36
C ARG A 236 11.76 2.99 19.74
N LEU A 237 10.86 2.37 18.99
CA LEU A 237 10.36 1.01 19.28
C LEU A 237 11.48 -0.05 19.19
N ILE A 238 12.36 0.06 18.19
CA ILE A 238 13.53 -0.81 18.03
C ILE A 238 14.46 -0.65 19.24
N ASN A 239 14.76 0.59 19.64
CA ASN A 239 15.67 0.87 20.76
C ASN A 239 15.09 0.37 22.09
N GLU A 240 13.80 0.59 22.34
CA GLU A 240 13.11 0.08 23.53
C GLU A 240 13.20 -1.46 23.58
N ARG A 241 12.94 -2.15 22.46
CA ARG A 241 13.05 -3.61 22.40
C ARG A 241 14.49 -4.10 22.61
N LEU A 242 15.47 -3.43 22.03
CA LEU A 242 16.89 -3.75 22.23
C LEU A 242 17.33 -3.56 23.69
N GLN A 243 16.79 -2.56 24.40
CA GLN A 243 17.04 -2.37 25.84
C GLN A 243 16.41 -3.50 26.67
N LEU A 244 15.17 -3.89 26.36
CA LEU A 244 14.49 -5.01 27.04
C LEU A 244 15.26 -6.33 26.89
N ARG A 245 15.83 -6.58 25.70
CA ARG A 245 16.67 -7.75 25.42
C ARG A 245 17.95 -7.84 26.27
N GLN A 246 18.45 -6.73 26.79
CA GLN A 246 19.64 -6.70 27.65
C GLN A 246 19.33 -7.09 29.10
N VAL A 247 18.05 -7.14 29.49
CA VAL A 247 17.64 -7.53 30.84
C VAL A 247 17.86 -9.04 31.03
N LYS A 248 18.49 -9.41 32.15
CA LYS A 248 18.76 -10.81 32.47
C LYS A 248 17.45 -11.59 32.60
N GLY A 249 17.32 -12.68 31.85
CA GLY A 249 16.11 -13.51 31.84
C GLY A 249 15.06 -13.06 30.82
N TYR A 250 15.43 -12.18 29.87
CA TYR A 250 14.55 -11.83 28.75
C TYR A 250 14.05 -13.06 28.01
N ILE A 251 12.74 -13.14 27.83
CA ILE A 251 12.07 -14.13 27.01
C ILE A 251 11.65 -13.41 25.72
N PRO A 252 12.14 -13.83 24.55
CA PRO A 252 11.74 -13.23 23.28
C PRO A 252 10.22 -13.20 23.12
N LEU A 253 9.66 -12.05 22.73
CA LEU A 253 8.26 -11.98 22.36
C LEU A 253 8.08 -12.70 21.03
N ASP A 254 6.91 -13.31 20.87
CA ASP A 254 6.58 -14.07 19.67
C ASP A 254 6.09 -13.17 18.52
N ASP A 255 6.74 -12.01 18.33
CA ASP A 255 6.39 -11.00 17.33
C ASP A 255 7.44 -10.84 16.22
N MET A 256 7.06 -10.06 15.21
CA MET A 256 7.88 -9.83 14.03
C MET A 256 9.12 -8.96 14.34
N LEU A 257 9.01 -7.98 15.24
CA LEU A 257 10.15 -7.16 15.65
C LEU A 257 11.24 -7.99 16.33
N ASP A 258 10.89 -8.84 17.29
CA ASP A 258 11.86 -9.73 17.91
C ASP A 258 12.48 -10.68 16.89
N THR A 259 11.69 -11.23 15.98
CA THR A 259 12.26 -12.08 14.92
C THR A 259 13.28 -11.33 14.07
N LEU A 260 12.95 -10.12 13.63
CA LEU A 260 13.84 -9.32 12.77
C LEU A 260 15.11 -8.89 13.50
N LEU A 261 15.02 -8.56 14.79
CA LEU A 261 16.19 -8.24 15.60
C LEU A 261 17.10 -9.46 15.80
N THR A 262 16.52 -10.65 16.00
CA THR A 262 17.30 -11.91 16.07
C THR A 262 18.01 -12.20 14.73
N ILE A 263 17.35 -11.94 13.60
CA ILE A 263 17.98 -12.06 12.27
C ILE A 263 19.11 -11.03 12.12
N SER A 264 18.89 -9.80 12.59
CA SER A 264 19.88 -8.72 12.56
C SER A 264 21.15 -9.07 13.36
N GLU A 265 20.98 -9.67 14.55
CA GLU A 265 22.08 -10.16 15.39
C GLU A 265 22.88 -11.29 14.73
N GLN A 266 22.21 -12.16 13.96
CA GLN A 266 22.85 -13.27 13.24
C GLN A 266 23.51 -12.83 11.93
N ASN A 267 22.89 -11.88 11.22
CA ASN A 267 23.32 -11.40 9.91
C ASN A 267 22.91 -9.94 9.66
N ASN A 268 23.70 -9.01 10.20
CA ASN A 268 23.43 -7.58 10.08
C ASN A 268 23.49 -7.07 8.62
N GLU A 269 24.23 -7.73 7.72
CA GLU A 269 24.26 -7.35 6.30
C GLU A 269 22.93 -7.65 5.58
N GLU A 270 22.24 -8.73 5.99
CA GLU A 270 20.94 -9.10 5.45
C GLU A 270 19.83 -8.20 6.01
N MET A 271 19.87 -7.91 7.31
CA MET A 271 18.84 -7.17 8.04
C MET A 271 19.44 -6.19 9.05
N ASP A 272 19.85 -5.01 8.59
CA ASP A 272 20.20 -3.89 9.46
C ASP A 272 18.96 -3.16 10.02
N ALA A 273 19.16 -2.30 11.02
CA ALA A 273 18.07 -1.52 11.63
C ALA A 273 17.31 -0.65 10.62
N ASN A 274 17.98 -0.12 9.59
CA ASN A 274 17.30 0.68 8.57
C ASN A 274 16.35 -0.20 7.74
N ARG A 275 16.77 -1.41 7.36
CA ARG A 275 15.93 -2.37 6.64
C ARG A 275 14.71 -2.80 7.44
N ILE A 276 14.86 -2.96 8.76
CA ILE A 276 13.74 -3.22 9.67
C ILE A 276 12.70 -2.08 9.59
N LYS A 277 13.14 -0.82 9.59
CA LYS A 277 12.23 0.34 9.42
C LYS A 277 11.50 0.33 8.08
N HIS A 278 12.22 0.06 6.99
CA HIS A 278 11.60 -0.06 5.66
C HIS A 278 10.62 -1.24 5.58
N PHE A 279 10.88 -2.32 6.31
CA PHE A 279 10.02 -3.48 6.35
C PHE A 279 8.68 -3.17 7.05
N PHE A 280 8.70 -2.44 8.17
CA PHE A 280 7.47 -2.04 8.87
C PHE A 280 6.64 -0.98 8.18
N LEU A 281 7.26 -0.15 7.32
CA LEU A 281 6.53 0.84 6.52
C LEU A 281 5.51 0.20 5.54
N LEU A 282 5.63 -1.11 5.28
CA LEU A 282 4.78 -1.88 4.36
C LEU A 282 3.75 -2.77 5.04
N ALA A 283 3.63 -2.72 6.37
CA ALA A 283 2.71 -3.59 7.10
C ALA A 283 1.21 -3.26 6.89
N ASP A 284 0.86 -2.37 5.95
CA ASP A 284 -0.53 -1.98 5.65
C ASP A 284 -0.95 -2.30 4.20
N GLU A 285 -0.49 -3.44 3.64
CA GLU A 285 -1.20 -4.07 2.52
C GLU A 285 -2.40 -4.89 3.06
N VAL A 286 -3.41 -4.21 3.60
CA VAL A 286 -4.71 -4.82 3.88
C VAL A 286 -5.40 -5.12 2.56
N THR A 287 -5.59 -6.40 2.24
CA THR A 287 -6.45 -6.85 1.15
C THR A 287 -7.92 -6.68 1.52
N PRO A 288 -8.73 -5.91 0.79
CA PRO A 288 -10.16 -5.91 1.00
C PRO A 288 -10.84 -6.96 0.13
N GLU A 289 -11.09 -8.12 0.71
CA GLU A 289 -12.12 -9.03 0.19
C GLU A 289 -13.48 -8.47 0.62
N ASN A 290 -14.23 -7.93 -0.35
CA ASN A 290 -15.61 -7.41 -0.26
C ASN A 290 -15.81 -5.92 0.06
N LEU A 291 -15.06 -5.01 -0.58
CA LEU A 291 -15.45 -3.59 -0.62
C LEU A 291 -16.34 -3.27 -1.83
N ASP A 292 -17.47 -2.61 -1.54
CA ASP A 292 -18.37 -2.00 -2.51
C ASP A 292 -17.64 -0.89 -3.29
N MET A 293 -17.35 -1.15 -4.58
CA MET A 293 -16.42 -0.41 -5.45
C MET A 293 -17.02 0.90 -6.05
N ASP A 294 -17.80 1.64 -5.26
CA ASP A 294 -18.34 2.95 -5.67
C ASP A 294 -17.41 4.14 -5.35
N ASP A 295 -16.16 3.89 -4.98
CA ASP A 295 -15.26 4.87 -4.35
C ASP A 295 -14.11 5.40 -5.24
N LYS A 296 -13.49 6.50 -4.78
CA LYS A 296 -12.41 7.24 -5.47
C LYS A 296 -11.05 6.56 -5.25
N PHE A 297 -10.17 6.73 -6.25
CA PHE A 297 -8.89 6.03 -6.44
C PHE A 297 -7.83 6.32 -5.35
N GLY A 298 -7.14 5.26 -4.91
CA GLY A 298 -5.97 5.25 -4.02
C GLY A 298 -5.81 3.87 -3.37
N LEU A 299 -4.60 3.50 -2.92
CA LEU A 299 -4.38 2.32 -2.06
C LEU A 299 -5.17 2.44 -0.73
N THR A 300 -5.68 3.62 -0.41
CA THR A 300 -6.74 3.90 0.56
C THR A 300 -8.07 4.11 -0.15
N LEU A 301 -9.03 3.21 0.08
CA LEU A 301 -10.41 3.35 -0.38
C LEU A 301 -11.13 4.41 0.45
N LEU A 302 -11.13 5.68 0.03
CA LEU A 302 -11.93 6.72 0.65
C LEU A 302 -13.30 6.83 -0.07
N LYS A 303 -14.39 6.53 0.66
CA LYS A 303 -15.76 6.88 0.22
C LYS A 303 -15.88 8.40 0.26
N ALA A 304 -16.47 8.99 -0.77
CA ALA A 304 -16.76 10.42 -0.82
C ALA A 304 -17.73 10.87 0.29
N GLN A 305 -18.57 9.97 0.79
CA GLN A 305 -19.39 10.16 1.98
C GLN A 305 -19.04 9.09 3.01
N PRO A 306 -18.62 9.46 4.24
CA PRO A 306 -18.34 8.49 5.29
C PRO A 306 -19.57 7.64 5.60
N LEU A 307 -19.38 6.32 5.68
CA LEU A 307 -20.45 5.41 6.08
C LEU A 307 -20.63 5.54 7.60
N ARG A 308 -21.74 6.15 8.01
CA ARG A 308 -22.07 6.35 9.42
C ARG A 308 -23.19 5.41 9.84
N ALA A 309 -22.95 4.63 10.88
CA ALA A 309 -24.02 3.89 11.56
C ALA A 309 -24.67 4.82 12.59
N ILE A 310 -25.98 5.00 12.49
CA ILE A 310 -26.75 5.83 13.43
C ILE A 310 -27.48 4.87 14.38
N PRO A 311 -27.28 5.01 15.71
CA PRO A 311 -27.98 4.18 16.69
C PRO A 311 -29.49 4.41 16.60
N ILE A 312 -30.26 3.32 16.47
CA ILE A 312 -31.71 3.35 16.62
C ILE A 312 -32.01 2.90 18.04
N ARG A 313 -32.69 3.75 18.83
CA ARG A 313 -33.25 3.32 20.11
C ARG A 313 -34.40 2.37 19.81
N LEU A 314 -34.21 1.09 20.12
CA LEU A 314 -35.28 0.08 20.15
C LEU A 314 -36.12 0.25 21.41
#